data_AF-A0A218KPV7-F1
#
_entry.id   AF-A0A218KPV7-F1
#
_cell.length_a   1.000
_cell.length_b   1.000
_cell.length_c   1.000
_cell.angle_alpha   90.00
_cell.angle_beta   90.00
_cell.angle_gamma   90.00
#
_symmetry.space_group_name_H-M   'P 1'
#
loop_
_entity.id
_entity.type
_entity.pdbx_description
1 polymer ?
#
loop_
_entity_poly.entity_id
_entity_poly.type
_entity_poly.pdbx_seq_one_letter_code
_entity_poly.pdbx_strand_id
1 'polypeptide(L)'
;MSKILIVSSIYYTEIANLLLEGAVDKFKKNNIDYDIMEVPGAFEIPSAILFAAKSRLFSKLACERQVLGAHGTENRSVFDIHEDLSTEATTQLPTEVEFRKQSSGRIHYDGYLALGCVIRGETDHYEYVCKGVIEGLNGVVMRYAIPLGMGVITADSEDKALIRASKDKKNVGGHAASTVLHMIDLYNKLR
;
A
#
# COMPACT_ATOMS: atom_id res chain seq x y z
N MET A 1 14.69 -3.29 13.13
CA MET A 1 14.66 -4.12 11.91
C MET A 1 13.50 -3.58 11.09
N SER A 2 13.73 -3.17 9.83
CA SER A 2 12.68 -2.52 9.07
C SER A 2 11.57 -3.50 8.75
N LYS A 3 10.31 -3.08 8.91
CA LYS A 3 9.13 -3.86 8.55
C LYS A 3 8.38 -3.20 7.39
N ILE A 4 8.11 -3.95 6.33
CA ILE A 4 7.48 -3.47 5.10
C ILE A 4 6.04 -3.99 5.00
N LEU A 5 5.11 -3.15 4.52
CA LEU A 5 3.81 -3.62 4.07
C LEU A 5 3.81 -3.77 2.55
N ILE A 6 3.57 -4.97 2.06
CA ILE A 6 3.30 -5.24 0.65
C ILE A 6 1.80 -5.22 0.43
N VAL A 7 1.31 -4.33 -0.42
CA VAL A 7 -0.09 -4.31 -0.88
C VAL A 7 -0.13 -4.84 -2.30
N SER A 8 -0.74 -6.01 -2.48
CA SER A 8 -0.77 -6.74 -3.75
C SER A 8 -2.19 -6.80 -4.32
N SER A 9 -2.37 -6.32 -5.54
CA SER A 9 -3.61 -6.50 -6.30
C SER A 9 -3.68 -7.90 -6.89
N ILE A 10 -4.72 -8.66 -6.56
CA ILE A 10 -4.89 -10.05 -7.03
C ILE A 10 -5.69 -10.19 -8.34
N TYR A 11 -6.07 -9.09 -8.99
CA TYR A 11 -6.84 -9.12 -10.24
C TYR A 11 -6.20 -10.01 -11.34
N TYR A 12 -4.88 -9.91 -11.54
CA TYR A 12 -4.09 -10.82 -12.39
C TYR A 12 -3.16 -11.67 -11.52
N THR A 13 -3.68 -12.78 -11.00
CA THR A 13 -3.00 -13.59 -9.97
C THR A 13 -1.63 -14.11 -10.39
N GLU A 14 -1.46 -14.59 -11.63
CA GLU A 14 -0.16 -15.07 -12.13
C GLU A 14 0.90 -13.96 -12.10
N ILE A 15 0.55 -12.78 -12.63
CA ILE A 15 1.44 -11.61 -12.67
C ILE A 15 1.73 -11.11 -11.25
N ALA A 16 0.71 -11.09 -10.38
CA ALA A 16 0.87 -10.71 -8.98
C ALA A 16 1.84 -11.63 -8.23
N ASN A 17 1.75 -12.95 -8.46
CA ASN A 17 2.65 -13.93 -7.87
C ASN A 17 4.10 -13.73 -8.33
N LEU A 18 4.32 -13.48 -9.63
CA LEU A 18 5.66 -13.21 -10.17
C LEU A 18 6.27 -11.92 -9.59
N LEU A 19 5.47 -10.85 -9.48
CA LEU A 19 5.87 -9.60 -8.83
C LEU A 19 6.24 -9.84 -7.37
N LEU A 20 5.39 -10.57 -6.64
CA LEU A 20 5.59 -10.88 -5.24
C LEU A 20 6.84 -11.72 -5.03
N GLU A 21 7.09 -12.72 -5.87
CA GLU A 21 8.30 -13.55 -5.81
C GLU A 21 9.57 -12.69 -5.94
N GLY A 22 9.61 -11.80 -6.93
CA GLY A 22 10.72 -10.87 -7.13
C GLY A 22 10.96 -9.94 -5.94
N ALA A 23 9.88 -9.42 -5.34
CA ALA A 23 9.94 -8.55 -4.18
C ALA A 23 10.40 -9.29 -2.91
N VAL A 24 9.79 -10.45 -2.63
CA VAL A 24 10.09 -11.29 -1.46
C VAL A 24 11.53 -11.80 -1.50
N ASP A 25 12.03 -12.18 -2.68
CA ASP A 25 13.44 -12.56 -2.86
C ASP A 25 14.38 -11.44 -2.40
N LYS A 26 14.07 -10.18 -2.73
CA LYS A 26 14.85 -9.02 -2.29
C LYS A 26 14.77 -8.81 -0.77
N PHE A 27 13.58 -8.87 -0.18
CA PHE A 27 13.44 -8.68 1.27
C PHE A 27 14.10 -9.79 2.08
N LYS A 28 13.94 -11.05 1.67
CA LYS A 28 14.61 -12.18 2.33
C LYS A 28 16.14 -12.06 2.27
N LYS A 29 16.71 -11.71 1.11
CA LYS A 29 18.17 -11.51 0.96
C LYS A 29 18.73 -10.40 1.86
N ASN A 30 17.90 -9.43 2.23
CA ASN A 30 18.29 -8.30 3.08
C ASN A 30 17.83 -8.47 4.54
N ASN A 31 17.29 -9.63 4.92
CA ASN A 31 16.71 -9.89 6.25
C ASN A 31 15.68 -8.83 6.67
N ILE A 32 14.78 -8.47 5.77
CA ILE A 32 13.71 -7.49 6.00
C ILE A 32 12.41 -8.23 6.30
N ASP A 33 11.73 -7.82 7.37
CA ASP A 33 10.42 -8.36 7.73
C ASP A 33 9.33 -7.70 6.87
N TYR A 34 8.28 -8.45 6.54
CA TYR A 34 7.20 -7.96 5.70
C TYR A 34 5.85 -8.62 6.00
N ASP A 35 4.79 -7.83 5.90
CA ASP A 35 3.41 -8.34 5.84
C ASP A 35 2.88 -8.18 4.42
N ILE A 36 1.96 -9.06 4.03
CA ILE A 36 1.27 -8.99 2.72
C ILE A 36 -0.21 -8.73 2.98
N MET A 37 -0.74 -7.74 2.29
CA MET A 37 -2.16 -7.41 2.25
C MET A 37 -2.64 -7.48 0.80
N GLU A 38 -3.63 -8.32 0.55
CA GLU A 38 -4.23 -8.46 -0.77
C GLU A 38 -5.40 -7.51 -0.93
N VAL A 39 -5.54 -6.94 -2.12
CA VAL A 39 -6.66 -6.09 -2.52
C VAL A 39 -7.25 -6.57 -3.85
N PRO A 40 -8.55 -6.34 -4.10
CA PRO A 40 -9.22 -6.86 -5.30
C PRO A 40 -8.57 -6.40 -6.62
N GLY A 41 -8.19 -5.13 -6.72
CA GLY A 41 -7.59 -4.55 -7.91
C GLY A 41 -6.53 -3.49 -7.61
N ALA A 42 -5.87 -3.02 -8.68
CA ALA A 42 -4.82 -2.01 -8.56
C ALA A 42 -5.37 -0.68 -8.00
N PHE A 43 -6.64 -0.38 -8.28
CA PHE A 43 -7.32 0.85 -7.86
C PHE A 43 -7.45 0.96 -6.33
N GLU A 44 -7.52 -0.15 -5.62
CA GLU A 44 -7.62 -0.17 -4.15
C GLU A 44 -6.27 -0.03 -3.45
N ILE A 45 -5.14 -0.21 -4.15
CA ILE A 45 -3.80 -0.14 -3.57
C ILE A 45 -3.54 1.19 -2.85
N PRO A 46 -3.79 2.38 -3.44
CA PRO A 46 -3.57 3.65 -2.77
C PRO A 46 -4.34 3.77 -1.46
N SER A 47 -5.60 3.33 -1.44
CA SER A 47 -6.47 3.39 -0.26
C SER A 47 -5.98 2.46 0.85
N ALA A 48 -5.57 1.24 0.52
CA ALA A 48 -5.02 0.31 1.50
C ALA A 48 -3.73 0.84 2.14
N ILE A 49 -2.82 1.39 1.34
CA ILE A 49 -1.58 2.02 1.84
C ILE A 49 -1.93 3.25 2.68
N LEU A 50 -2.89 4.07 2.25
CA LEU A 50 -3.36 5.22 3.02
C LEU A 50 -3.91 4.80 4.40
N PHE A 51 -4.73 3.77 4.48
CA PHE A 51 -5.28 3.27 5.75
C PHE A 51 -4.16 2.82 6.69
N ALA A 52 -3.15 2.11 6.16
CA ALA A 52 -1.98 1.69 6.92
C ALA A 52 -1.04 2.85 7.31
N ALA A 53 -0.89 3.87 6.47
CA ALA A 53 -0.06 5.04 6.75
C ALA A 53 -0.72 6.02 7.74
N LYS A 54 -2.05 6.16 7.69
CA LYS A 54 -2.81 7.01 8.61
C LYS A 54 -2.78 6.47 10.04
N SER A 55 -2.82 5.15 10.21
CA SER A 55 -2.74 4.51 11.53
C SER A 55 -1.43 4.84 12.26
N ARG A 56 -0.32 4.98 11.51
CA ARG A 56 0.99 5.46 11.99
C ARG A 56 0.96 6.91 12.49
N LEU A 57 0.26 7.81 11.79
CA LEU A 57 0.20 9.22 12.21
C LEU A 57 -0.62 9.38 13.51
N PHE A 58 -1.73 8.64 13.64
CA PHE A 58 -2.54 8.70 14.85
C PHE A 58 -1.86 8.12 16.07
N SER A 59 -1.04 7.06 15.95
CA SER A 59 -0.27 6.56 17.10
C SER A 59 0.78 7.57 17.57
N LYS A 60 1.44 8.26 16.63
CA LYS A 60 2.42 9.30 16.95
C LYS A 60 1.76 10.49 17.66
N LEU A 61 0.65 10.99 17.12
CA LEU A 61 -0.10 12.11 17.71
C LEU A 61 -0.75 11.75 19.05
N ALA A 62 -1.25 10.51 19.23
CA ALA A 62 -1.78 10.07 20.51
C ALA A 62 -0.70 9.99 21.60
N CYS A 63 0.50 9.52 21.25
CA CYS A 63 1.65 9.52 22.16
C CYS A 63 2.09 10.95 22.51
N GLU A 64 2.20 11.85 21.53
CA GLU A 64 2.59 13.25 21.74
C GLU A 64 1.53 14.04 22.55
N ARG A 65 0.23 13.78 22.36
CA ARG A 65 -0.83 14.35 23.23
C ARG A 65 -0.75 13.86 24.67
N GLN A 66 -0.26 12.65 24.91
CA GLN A 66 -0.09 12.14 26.27
C GLN A 66 1.08 12.82 26.99
N VAL A 67 2.08 13.30 26.24
CA VAL A 67 3.20 14.12 26.76
C VAL A 67 2.79 15.59 26.93
N LEU A 68 1.94 16.13 26.04
CA LEU A 68 1.45 17.52 26.08
C LEU A 68 0.16 17.69 26.92
N GLY A 69 -0.35 16.61 27.51
CA GLY A 69 -1.56 16.57 28.34
C GLY A 69 -1.40 17.16 29.75
N ALA A 70 -0.45 18.05 29.96
CA ALA A 70 -0.33 18.88 31.15
C ALA A 70 -0.26 20.36 30.75
N HIS A 71 -1.15 20.84 29.88
CA HIS A 71 -1.76 22.18 29.96
C HIS A 71 -2.83 22.31 28.87
N GLY A 72 -4.10 22.43 29.31
CA GLY A 72 -5.24 22.59 28.43
C GLY A 72 -5.23 23.94 27.72
N THR A 73 -5.45 23.92 26.41
CA THR A 73 -6.20 24.96 25.70
C THR A 73 -6.93 24.30 24.53
N GLU A 74 -8.23 24.58 24.45
CA GLU A 74 -9.11 24.14 23.38
C GLU A 74 -8.68 24.78 22.06
N ASN A 75 -8.37 23.97 21.05
CA ASN A 75 -8.35 24.43 19.67
C ASN A 75 -9.06 23.36 18.82
N ARG A 76 -10.29 23.66 18.44
CA ARG A 76 -11.09 22.87 17.50
C ARG A 76 -10.42 22.91 16.13
N SER A 77 -9.92 21.77 15.67
CA SER A 77 -9.55 21.58 14.27
C SER A 77 -10.77 21.13 13.46
N VAL A 78 -10.74 21.38 12.16
CA VAL A 78 -11.80 21.17 11.15
C VAL A 78 -12.10 19.68 10.88
N PHE A 79 -12.00 18.82 11.89
CA PHE A 79 -12.14 17.36 11.78
C PHE A 79 -13.01 16.80 12.91
N ASP A 80 -14.14 17.44 13.19
CA ASP A 80 -15.26 16.79 13.89
C ASP A 80 -16.28 16.34 12.82
N ILE A 81 -15.95 15.27 12.10
CA ILE A 81 -16.97 14.49 11.39
C ILE A 81 -17.37 13.41 12.39
N HIS A 82 -18.48 13.64 13.08
CA HIS A 82 -19.14 12.63 13.89
C HIS A 82 -19.45 11.41 13.02
N GLU A 83 -18.93 10.26 13.42
CA GLU A 83 -19.21 8.95 12.84
C GLU A 83 -20.57 8.48 13.36
N ASP A 84 -21.65 9.01 12.79
CA ASP A 84 -23.00 8.48 12.94
C ASP A 84 -23.39 7.80 11.62
N LEU A 85 -23.08 6.50 11.52
CA LEU A 85 -23.57 5.63 10.46
C LEU A 85 -24.30 4.44 11.09
N SER A 86 -25.46 4.74 11.67
CA SER A 86 -26.52 3.78 11.91
C SER A 86 -27.59 3.97 10.84
N THR A 87 -27.50 3.23 9.74
CA THR A 87 -28.68 2.78 8.99
C THR A 87 -28.30 1.69 8.00
N GLU A 88 -29.05 0.60 8.10
CA GLU A 88 -28.90 -0.64 7.36
C GLU A 88 -29.18 -0.43 5.86
N ALA A 89 -28.23 -0.84 5.02
CA ALA A 89 -28.46 -1.07 3.60
C ALA A 89 -27.86 -2.43 3.22
N THR A 90 -28.67 -3.46 3.35
CA THR A 90 -28.33 -4.85 3.04
C THR A 90 -28.24 -5.01 1.52
N THR A 91 -27.05 -4.87 0.96
CA THR A 91 -26.75 -5.36 -0.39
C THR A 91 -25.90 -6.60 -0.23
N GLN A 92 -26.46 -7.77 -0.52
CA GLN A 92 -25.78 -9.06 -0.38
C GLN A 92 -24.62 -9.14 -1.37
N LEU A 93 -23.40 -8.98 -0.85
CA LEU A 93 -22.15 -9.29 -1.56
C LEU A 93 -21.88 -10.81 -1.47
N PRO A 94 -21.23 -11.41 -2.49
CA PRO A 94 -20.94 -12.83 -2.50
C PRO A 94 -20.05 -13.26 -1.33
N THR A 95 -20.27 -14.51 -0.93
CA THR A 95 -19.81 -15.23 0.25
C THR A 95 -18.30 -15.22 0.52
N GLU A 96 -17.94 -14.82 1.74
CA GLU A 96 -16.75 -15.15 2.54
C GLU A 96 -15.36 -14.93 1.89
N VAL A 97 -14.92 -13.67 1.89
CA VAL A 97 -13.49 -13.35 2.02
C VAL A 97 -13.12 -13.54 3.49
N GLU A 98 -12.36 -14.58 3.81
CA GLU A 98 -11.79 -14.76 5.16
C GLU A 98 -10.82 -13.61 5.47
N PHE A 99 -11.33 -12.57 6.14
CA PHE A 99 -10.47 -11.56 6.77
C PHE A 99 -9.72 -12.22 7.93
N ARG A 100 -8.51 -12.69 7.66
CA ARG A 100 -7.61 -13.22 8.69
C ARG A 100 -7.30 -12.10 9.68
N LYS A 101 -7.98 -12.12 10.83
CA LYS A 101 -7.83 -11.12 11.89
C LYS A 101 -6.43 -11.23 12.50
N GLN A 102 -5.48 -10.43 12.00
CA GLN A 102 -4.19 -10.25 12.66
C GLN A 102 -4.33 -9.24 13.81
N SER A 103 -3.61 -9.55 14.89
CA SER A 103 -3.58 -8.97 16.23
C SER A 103 -3.88 -7.47 16.35
N SER A 104 -4.66 -7.13 17.38
CA SER A 104 -5.17 -5.83 17.83
C SER A 104 -4.12 -4.80 18.32
N GLY A 105 -2.86 -4.90 17.88
CA GLY A 105 -1.85 -3.85 18.06
C GLY A 105 -1.68 -3.06 16.76
N ARG A 106 -1.63 -1.73 16.80
CA ARG A 106 -1.39 -0.92 15.59
C ARG A 106 0.02 -1.21 15.08
N ILE A 107 0.14 -2.02 14.03
CA ILE A 107 1.42 -2.37 13.40
C ILE A 107 1.96 -1.15 12.65
N HIS A 108 3.24 -0.84 12.88
CA HIS A 108 3.96 0.21 12.18
C HIS A 108 4.78 -0.39 11.03
N TYR A 109 4.76 0.28 9.88
CA TYR A 109 5.60 -0.07 8.74
C TYR A 109 6.56 1.07 8.42
N ASP A 110 7.82 0.70 8.17
CA ASP A 110 8.89 1.62 7.82
C ASP A 110 8.83 2.02 6.34
N GLY A 111 8.25 1.16 5.50
CA GLY A 111 7.98 1.44 4.10
C GLY A 111 6.87 0.57 3.53
N TYR A 112 6.45 0.91 2.32
CA TYR A 112 5.31 0.32 1.66
C TYR A 112 5.69 -0.10 0.24
N LEU A 113 5.13 -1.21 -0.23
CA LEU A 113 5.34 -1.71 -1.59
C LEU A 113 4.00 -1.94 -2.26
N ALA A 114 3.74 -1.21 -3.34
CA ALA A 114 2.55 -1.37 -4.18
C ALA A 114 2.85 -2.36 -5.32
N LEU A 115 2.18 -3.52 -5.35
CA LEU A 115 2.30 -4.50 -6.44
C LEU A 115 0.95 -4.69 -7.13
N GLY A 116 0.96 -4.73 -8.46
CA GLY A 116 -0.26 -4.97 -9.22
C GLY A 116 -0.02 -4.93 -10.72
N CYS A 117 -1.09 -5.13 -11.47
CA CYS A 117 -1.06 -5.08 -12.93
C CYS A 117 -2.37 -4.52 -13.47
N VAL A 118 -2.27 -3.70 -14.51
CA VAL A 118 -3.38 -3.21 -15.32
C VAL A 118 -3.01 -3.49 -16.78
N ILE A 119 -3.85 -4.26 -17.47
CA ILE A 119 -3.66 -4.60 -18.89
C ILE A 119 -4.74 -3.93 -19.71
N ARG A 120 -4.36 -3.33 -20.85
CA ARG A 120 -5.30 -2.63 -21.73
C ARG A 120 -6.32 -3.60 -22.29
N GLY A 121 -7.60 -3.27 -22.09
CA GLY A 121 -8.73 -3.95 -22.71
C GLY A 121 -9.33 -3.12 -23.84
N GLU A 122 -10.63 -3.30 -24.07
CA GLU A 122 -11.36 -2.65 -25.17
C GLU A 122 -11.80 -1.21 -24.86
N THR A 123 -11.81 -0.82 -23.59
CA THR A 123 -12.33 0.48 -23.15
C THR A 123 -11.22 1.35 -22.55
N ASP A 124 -11.50 2.66 -22.50
CA ASP A 124 -10.63 3.66 -21.88
C ASP A 124 -10.48 3.48 -20.36
N HIS A 125 -11.21 2.54 -19.75
CA HIS A 125 -11.10 2.22 -18.32
C HIS A 125 -9.65 1.98 -17.89
N TYR A 126 -8.85 1.37 -18.76
CA TYR A 126 -7.41 1.20 -18.57
C TYR A 126 -6.72 2.52 -18.18
N GLU A 127 -6.99 3.60 -18.90
CA GLU A 127 -6.31 4.88 -18.72
C GLU A 127 -6.72 5.55 -17.42
N TYR A 128 -8.01 5.51 -17.10
CA TYR A 128 -8.54 6.03 -15.84
C TYR A 128 -8.00 5.27 -14.63
N VAL A 129 -7.93 3.94 -14.70
CA VAL A 129 -7.35 3.12 -13.62
C VAL A 129 -5.86 3.41 -13.47
N CYS A 130 -5.09 3.39 -14.56
CA CYS A 130 -3.66 3.66 -14.50
C CYS A 130 -3.36 5.04 -13.90
N LYS A 131 -4.08 6.08 -14.36
CA LYS A 131 -3.94 7.44 -13.85
C LYS A 131 -4.33 7.53 -12.37
N GLY A 132 -5.49 6.99 -12.00
CA GLY A 132 -5.99 7.02 -10.62
C GLY A 132 -5.06 6.34 -9.63
N VAL A 133 -4.46 5.21 -10.01
CA VAL A 133 -3.48 4.50 -9.17
C VAL A 133 -2.21 5.34 -8.99
N ILE A 134 -1.64 5.87 -10.06
CA ILE A 134 -0.40 6.67 -10.00
C ILE A 134 -0.62 7.94 -9.18
N GLU A 135 -1.69 8.69 -9.46
CA GLU A 135 -2.01 9.92 -8.73
C GLU A 135 -2.34 9.64 -7.26
N GLY A 136 -3.08 8.57 -6.99
CA GLY A 136 -3.40 8.12 -5.64
C GLY A 136 -2.15 7.79 -4.83
N LEU A 137 -1.26 6.94 -5.37
CA LEU A 137 0.00 6.58 -4.71
C LEU A 137 0.87 7.82 -4.45
N ASN A 138 1.05 8.67 -5.46
CA ASN A 138 1.80 9.92 -5.31
C ASN A 138 1.20 10.82 -4.23
N GLY A 139 -0.12 10.94 -4.19
CA GLY A 139 -0.84 11.70 -3.17
C GLY A 139 -0.55 11.17 -1.76
N VAL A 140 -0.54 9.85 -1.56
CA VAL A 140 -0.22 9.26 -0.26
C VAL A 140 1.26 9.52 0.11
N VAL A 141 2.20 9.33 -0.82
CA VAL A 141 3.64 9.56 -0.55
C VAL A 141 3.88 11.01 -0.16
N MET A 142 3.36 11.97 -0.92
CA MET A 142 3.57 13.40 -0.68
C MET A 142 2.90 13.86 0.61
N ARG A 143 1.71 13.35 0.92
CA ARG A 143 0.95 13.77 2.11
C ARG A 143 1.52 13.21 3.41
N TYR A 144 2.03 11.99 3.40
CA TYR A 144 2.47 11.30 4.61
C TYR A 144 3.99 11.13 4.72
N ALA A 145 4.75 11.57 3.70
CA ALA A 145 6.20 11.45 3.64
C ALA A 145 6.67 10.02 3.97
N ILE A 146 6.07 9.04 3.29
CA ILE A 146 6.36 7.61 3.50
C ILE A 146 7.28 7.05 2.41
N PRO A 147 8.23 6.16 2.73
CA PRO A 147 8.95 5.38 1.74
C PRO A 147 7.99 4.44 1.00
N LEU A 148 7.90 4.58 -0.33
CA LEU A 148 7.05 3.76 -1.19
C LEU A 148 7.83 3.27 -2.42
N GLY A 149 7.67 1.99 -2.75
CA GLY A 149 8.07 1.40 -4.02
C GLY A 149 6.84 1.12 -4.88
N MET A 150 6.91 1.45 -6.17
CA MET A 150 5.83 1.21 -7.13
C MET A 150 6.18 0.08 -8.08
N GLY A 151 5.52 -1.06 -7.91
CA GLY A 151 5.57 -2.24 -8.76
C GLY A 151 4.23 -2.53 -9.43
N VAL A 152 3.47 -1.48 -9.79
CA VAL A 152 2.25 -1.59 -10.60
C VAL A 152 2.63 -1.59 -12.08
N ILE A 153 2.39 -2.69 -12.77
CA ILE A 153 2.64 -2.82 -14.21
C ILE A 153 1.44 -2.27 -14.98
N THR A 154 1.69 -1.38 -15.93
CA THR A 154 0.71 -0.94 -16.93
C THR A 154 1.18 -1.44 -18.28
N ALA A 155 0.39 -2.30 -18.94
CA ALA A 155 0.78 -2.92 -20.20
C ALA A 155 -0.37 -2.95 -21.21
N ASP A 156 -0.04 -3.01 -22.49
CA ASP A 156 -1.00 -3.17 -23.59
C ASP A 156 -1.28 -4.64 -23.95
N SER A 157 -0.53 -5.60 -23.38
CA SER A 157 -0.80 -7.03 -23.49
C SER A 157 -0.32 -7.80 -22.27
N GLU A 158 -0.88 -9.00 -22.09
CA GLU A 158 -0.52 -9.93 -21.02
C GLU A 158 0.93 -10.41 -21.13
N ASP A 159 1.40 -10.79 -22.32
CA ASP A 159 2.78 -11.22 -22.55
C ASP A 159 3.82 -10.18 -22.08
N LYS A 160 3.55 -8.91 -22.36
CA LYS A 160 4.41 -7.80 -21.93
C LYS A 160 4.38 -7.65 -20.42
N ALA A 161 3.22 -7.84 -19.80
CA ALA A 161 3.10 -7.79 -18.34
C ALA A 161 3.85 -8.97 -17.68
N LEU A 162 3.73 -10.18 -18.20
CA LEU A 162 4.46 -11.37 -17.74
C LEU A 162 5.98 -11.18 -17.82
N ILE A 163 6.49 -10.66 -18.94
CA ILE A 163 7.93 -10.33 -19.10
C ILE A 163 8.40 -9.32 -18.04
N ARG A 164 7.55 -8.33 -17.74
CA ARG A 164 7.84 -7.29 -16.75
C ARG A 164 7.85 -7.84 -15.32
N ALA A 165 6.89 -8.70 -15.00
CA ALA A 165 6.74 -9.28 -13.67
C ALA A 165 7.78 -10.36 -13.36
N SER A 166 8.15 -11.17 -14.36
CA SER A 166 9.07 -12.30 -14.19
C SER A 166 10.40 -11.87 -13.56
N LYS A 167 10.76 -12.55 -12.47
CA LYS A 167 12.00 -12.38 -11.69
C LYS A 167 13.26 -12.59 -12.53
N ASP A 168 13.21 -13.49 -13.50
CA ASP A 168 14.35 -13.83 -14.37
C ASP A 168 14.47 -12.92 -15.60
N LYS A 169 13.47 -12.08 -15.83
CA LYS A 169 13.44 -11.15 -16.96
C LYS A 169 13.64 -9.72 -16.48
N LYS A 170 12.56 -8.94 -16.34
CA LYS A 170 12.65 -7.52 -15.96
C LYS A 170 12.43 -7.29 -14.47
N ASN A 171 11.90 -8.27 -13.74
CA ASN A 171 11.81 -8.28 -12.29
C ASN A 171 11.30 -6.96 -11.68
N VAL A 172 10.18 -6.43 -12.19
CA VAL A 172 9.63 -5.14 -11.70
C VAL A 172 9.36 -5.19 -10.19
N GLY A 173 8.87 -6.31 -9.68
CA GLY A 173 8.63 -6.51 -8.25
C GLY A 173 9.91 -6.38 -7.41
N GLY A 174 11.01 -7.00 -7.83
CA GLY A 174 12.31 -6.87 -7.17
C GLY A 174 12.89 -5.46 -7.25
N HIS A 175 12.77 -4.77 -8.39
CA HIS A 175 13.22 -3.37 -8.51
C HIS A 175 12.42 -2.43 -7.60
N ALA A 176 11.10 -2.63 -7.52
CA ALA A 176 10.23 -1.88 -6.63
C ALA A 176 10.58 -2.15 -5.16
N ALA A 177 10.84 -3.40 -4.77
CA ALA A 177 11.31 -3.75 -3.43
C ALA A 177 12.66 -3.09 -3.08
N SER A 178 13.64 -3.10 -3.99
CA SER A 178 14.91 -2.40 -3.81
C SER A 178 14.70 -0.89 -3.64
N THR A 179 13.74 -0.30 -4.35
CA THR A 179 13.40 1.12 -4.22
C THR A 179 12.88 1.43 -2.82
N VAL A 180 12.03 0.59 -2.22
CA VAL A 180 11.56 0.76 -0.84
C VAL A 180 12.73 0.85 0.14
N LEU A 181 13.69 -0.09 0.03
CA LEU A 181 14.85 -0.12 0.94
C LEU A 181 15.71 1.13 0.80
N HIS A 182 15.97 1.59 -0.42
CA HIS A 182 16.69 2.83 -0.67
C HIS A 182 15.95 4.06 -0.13
N MET A 183 14.63 4.11 -0.29
CA MET A 183 13.83 5.23 0.22
C MET A 183 13.75 5.24 1.75
N ILE A 184 13.76 4.08 2.41
CA ILE A 184 13.87 3.99 3.87
C ILE A 184 15.23 4.53 4.33
N ASP A 185 16.32 4.10 3.70
CA ASP A 185 17.66 4.57 4.03
C ASP A 185 17.79 6.10 3.82
N LEU A 186 17.31 6.59 2.67
CA LEU A 186 17.26 8.03 2.39
C LEU A 186 16.42 8.79 3.43
N TYR A 187 15.24 8.29 3.76
CA TYR A 187 14.36 8.90 4.74
C TYR A 187 15.01 8.96 6.13
N ASN A 188 15.75 7.92 6.53
CA ASN A 188 16.46 7.91 7.80
C ASN A 188 17.68 8.85 7.82
N LYS A 189 18.36 9.06 6.69
CA LYS A 189 19.49 9.99 6.57
C LYS A 189 19.09 11.47 6.61
N LEU A 190 17.87 11.78 6.19
CA LEU A 190 17.36 13.16 6.09
C LEU A 190 16.56 13.60 7.31
N ARG A 191 16.42 12.75 8.33
CA ARG A 191 15.78 13.06 9.62
C ARG A 191 16.81 13.28 10.69
#